data_AF-A0A946BK77-F1
#
_entry.id   AF-A0A946BK77-F1
#
_cell.length_a   1.000
_cell.length_b   1.000
_cell.length_c   1.000
_cell.angle_alpha   90.00
_cell.angle_beta   90.00
_cell.angle_gamma   90.00
#
_symmetry.space_group_name_H-M   'P 1'
#
loop_
_entity.id
_entity.type
_entity.pdbx_description
1 polymer ?
#
loop_
_entity_poly.entity_id
_entity_poly.type
_entity_poly.pdbx_seq_one_letter_code
_entity_poly.pdbx_strand_id
1 'polypeptide(L)'
;MPSFVIAEKCDGCKGGDKTACMYICPNDLMVLEPNEMKAYNQEPDQCWECFSCVKICPSQAIEVRGYSDFVPMGGSTVPMMGTEDVMWTCKFRNGVIKRFKFPIRTTPEGEANAYADLKGKDLDSGLLSTQEADGYVLVAPSELA
;
A
#
# COMPACT_ATOMS: atom_id res chain seq x y z
N MET A 1 9.67 16.10 -5.87
CA MET A 1 8.30 16.37 -5.37
C MET A 1 7.46 15.11 -5.53
N PRO A 2 7.50 14.20 -4.56
CA PRO A 2 6.64 13.01 -4.49
C PRO A 2 5.21 13.35 -4.01
N SER A 3 4.48 12.43 -3.36
CA SER A 3 3.01 12.52 -3.20
C SER A 3 2.48 13.92 -2.85
N PHE A 4 1.50 14.41 -3.60
CA PHE A 4 0.89 15.72 -3.40
C PHE A 4 -0.64 15.63 -3.44
N VAL A 5 -1.29 16.61 -2.81
CA VAL A 5 -2.75 16.65 -2.68
C VAL A 5 -3.33 17.70 -3.64
N ILE A 6 -4.36 17.30 -4.37
CA ILE A 6 -5.16 18.15 -5.27
C ILE A 6 -6.23 18.83 -4.40
N ALA A 7 -6.03 20.12 -4.13
CA ALA A 7 -6.82 20.88 -3.17
C ALA A 7 -8.32 20.89 -3.49
N GLU A 8 -8.68 20.88 -4.78
CA GLU A 8 -10.07 20.90 -5.25
C GLU A 8 -10.80 19.57 -4.99
N LYS A 9 -10.08 18.46 -4.88
CA LYS A 9 -10.65 17.13 -4.62
C LYS A 9 -10.61 16.75 -3.13
N CYS A 10 -9.61 17.22 -2.40
CA CYS A 10 -9.44 16.86 -1.00
C CYS A 10 -10.54 17.49 -0.16
N ASP A 11 -11.25 16.70 0.62
CA ASP A 11 -12.31 17.14 1.52
C ASP A 11 -11.87 17.08 3.00
N GLY A 12 -10.61 16.72 3.27
CA GLY A 12 -10.10 16.50 4.61
C GLY A 12 -10.65 15.25 5.29
N CYS A 13 -11.19 14.28 4.54
CA CYS A 13 -11.82 13.06 5.07
C CYS A 13 -12.99 13.34 6.04
N LYS A 14 -13.72 14.45 5.87
CA LYS A 14 -14.83 14.86 6.75
C LYS A 14 -15.93 13.81 6.94
N GLY A 15 -16.09 12.89 5.98
CA GLY A 15 -17.11 11.85 6.02
C GLY A 15 -16.68 10.52 6.66
N GLY A 16 -15.44 10.40 7.14
CA GLY A 16 -14.92 9.17 7.74
C GLY A 16 -14.36 9.36 9.14
N ASP A 17 -14.19 8.25 9.86
CA ASP A 17 -13.69 8.25 11.24
C ASP A 17 -12.20 8.63 11.36
N LYS A 18 -11.47 8.57 10.25
CA LYS A 18 -10.02 8.82 10.19
C LYS A 18 -9.62 9.50 8.89
N THR A 19 -8.57 10.30 8.97
CA THR A 19 -7.87 10.83 7.79
C THR A 19 -7.10 9.70 7.12
N ALA A 20 -7.66 9.15 6.04
CA ALA A 20 -7.16 7.92 5.42
C ALA A 20 -5.68 7.99 4.99
N CYS A 21 -5.27 9.10 4.38
CA CYS A 21 -3.89 9.28 3.93
C CYS A 21 -2.87 9.39 5.06
N MET A 22 -3.24 10.08 6.15
CA MET A 22 -2.45 10.16 7.38
C MET A 22 -2.32 8.79 8.05
N TYR A 23 -3.43 8.07 8.17
CA TYR A 23 -3.46 6.72 8.76
C TYR A 23 -2.56 5.71 8.05
N ILE A 24 -2.51 5.73 6.71
CA ILE A 24 -1.85 4.67 5.94
C ILE A 24 -0.39 4.96 5.59
N CYS A 25 0.08 6.20 5.77
CA CYS A 25 1.44 6.54 5.35
C CYS A 25 2.45 5.79 6.22
N PRO A 26 3.25 4.86 5.68
CA PRO A 26 4.14 4.03 6.49
C PRO A 26 5.29 4.83 7.12
N ASN A 27 5.53 6.05 6.62
CA ASN A 27 6.58 6.95 7.09
C ASN A 27 6.02 8.26 7.67
N ASP A 28 4.74 8.26 8.07
CA ASP A 28 4.07 9.40 8.73
C ASP A 28 4.14 10.74 7.98
N LEU A 29 4.24 10.72 6.64
CA LEU A 29 4.47 11.93 5.86
C LEU A 29 3.18 12.71 5.55
N MET A 30 2.03 12.04 5.57
CA MET A 30 0.76 12.65 5.20
C MET A 30 0.09 13.25 6.44
N VAL A 31 -0.19 14.55 6.43
CA VAL A 31 -0.78 15.26 7.58
C VAL A 31 -2.01 16.04 7.13
N LEU A 32 -3.01 16.17 8.00
CA LEU A 32 -4.16 17.06 7.80
C LEU A 32 -3.86 18.44 8.41
N GLU A 33 -3.99 19.50 7.62
CA GLU A 33 -4.05 20.86 8.15
C GLU A 33 -5.47 21.15 8.67
N PRO A 34 -5.68 21.31 9.99
CA PRO A 34 -7.02 21.42 10.57
C PRO A 34 -7.75 22.72 10.19
N ASN A 35 -7.03 23.80 9.86
CA ASN A 35 -7.67 25.06 9.51
C ASN A 35 -8.19 25.06 8.06
N GLU A 36 -7.40 24.51 7.15
CA GLU A 36 -7.74 24.43 5.72
C GLU A 36 -8.60 23.20 5.41
N MET A 37 -8.58 22.19 6.28
CA MET A 37 -9.17 20.88 6.07
C MET A 37 -8.66 20.22 4.78
N LYS A 38 -7.34 20.33 4.54
CA LYS A 38 -6.63 19.74 3.41
C LYS A 38 -5.44 18.95 3.92
N ALA A 39 -5.21 17.79 3.32
CA ALA A 39 -4.01 17.02 3.61
C ALA A 39 -2.81 17.54 2.79
N TYR A 40 -1.60 17.30 3.27
CA TYR A 40 -0.35 17.57 2.54
C TYR A 40 0.72 16.54 2.94
N ASN A 41 1.81 16.48 2.17
CA ASN A 41 3.01 15.73 2.55
C ASN A 41 4.00 16.68 3.24
N GLN A 42 4.33 16.43 4.51
CA GLN A 42 5.17 17.29 5.33
C GLN A 42 6.67 17.18 5.03
N GLU A 43 7.13 16.04 4.51
CA GLU A 43 8.55 15.78 4.23
C GLU A 43 8.68 14.97 2.92
N PRO A 44 8.58 15.64 1.75
CA PRO A 44 8.51 14.95 0.48
C PRO A 44 9.80 14.19 0.14
N ASP A 45 10.97 14.65 0.53
CA ASP A 45 12.24 13.96 0.31
C ASP A 45 12.34 12.58 1.00
N GLN A 46 11.54 12.33 2.03
CA GLN A 46 11.42 11.01 2.68
C GLN A 46 10.34 10.11 2.07
N CYS A 47 9.65 10.53 1.01
CA CYS A 47 8.61 9.73 0.39
C CYS A 47 9.17 8.60 -0.45
N TRP A 48 8.67 7.39 -0.24
CA TRP A 48 9.08 6.20 -1.00
C TRP A 48 8.21 5.91 -2.24
N GLU A 49 7.31 6.82 -2.60
CA GLU A 49 6.38 6.66 -3.73
C GLU A 49 5.65 5.28 -3.73
N CYS A 50 5.27 4.77 -2.55
CA CYS A 50 4.61 3.45 -2.42
C CYS A 50 3.14 3.42 -2.86
N PHE A 51 2.57 4.60 -3.13
CA PHE A 51 1.16 4.83 -3.50
C PHE A 51 0.13 4.47 -2.43
N SER A 52 0.50 4.13 -1.18
CA SER A 52 -0.48 3.77 -0.14
C SER A 52 -1.49 4.90 0.12
N CYS A 53 -1.00 6.15 0.26
CA CYS A 53 -1.86 7.32 0.43
C CYS A 53 -2.75 7.59 -0.81
N VAL A 54 -2.25 7.35 -2.02
CA VAL A 54 -3.00 7.48 -3.28
C VAL A 54 -4.13 6.46 -3.34
N LYS A 55 -3.82 5.18 -3.07
CA LYS A 55 -4.77 4.06 -3.18
C LYS A 55 -5.92 4.16 -2.18
N ILE A 56 -5.64 4.62 -0.96
CA ILE A 56 -6.67 4.69 0.10
C ILE A 56 -7.55 5.94 0.02
N CYS A 57 -7.12 6.97 -0.71
CA CYS A 57 -7.81 8.26 -0.71
C CYS A 57 -9.21 8.13 -1.35
N PRO A 58 -10.31 8.29 -0.60
CA PRO A 58 -11.66 8.02 -1.11
C PRO A 58 -12.07 9.00 -2.21
N SER A 59 -11.61 10.25 -2.12
CA SER A 59 -11.86 11.31 -3.11
C SER A 59 -10.85 11.31 -4.27
N GLN A 60 -9.91 10.37 -4.30
CA GLN A 60 -8.83 10.30 -5.29
C GLN A 60 -8.11 11.66 -5.46
N ALA A 61 -7.85 12.30 -4.32
CA ALA A 61 -7.28 13.63 -4.23
C ALA A 61 -5.75 13.64 -4.14
N ILE A 62 -5.09 12.49 -4.23
CA ILE A 62 -3.62 12.39 -4.06
C ILE A 62 -3.04 11.80 -5.33
N GLU A 63 -1.99 12.41 -5.83
CA GLU A 63 -1.19 11.88 -6.93
C GLU A 63 0.29 11.86 -6.54
N VAL A 64 1.09 11.10 -7.27
CA VAL A 64 2.54 11.12 -7.16
C VAL A 64 3.10 11.82 -8.38
N ARG A 65 3.98 12.78 -8.14
CA ARG A 65 4.89 13.32 -9.15
C ARG A 65 6.25 12.70 -8.87
N GLY A 66 6.96 12.25 -9.90
CA GLY A 66 8.25 11.60 -9.70
C GLY A 66 9.28 12.50 -9.00
N TYR A 67 10.27 11.88 -8.37
CA TYR A 67 11.41 12.55 -7.77
C TYR A 67 12.07 13.57 -8.72
N SER A 68 12.23 14.81 -8.26
CA SER A 68 12.57 15.96 -9.10
C SER A 68 14.05 16.02 -9.51
N ASP A 69 14.89 15.25 -8.85
CA ASP A 69 16.32 15.08 -9.11
C ASP A 69 16.59 14.27 -10.39
N PHE A 70 15.72 13.33 -10.78
CA PHE A 70 15.92 12.52 -11.99
C PHE A 70 14.67 12.29 -12.88
N VAL A 71 13.45 12.62 -12.42
CA VAL A 71 12.23 12.38 -13.21
C VAL A 71 11.77 13.65 -13.94
N PRO A 72 11.72 13.67 -15.29
CA PRO A 72 11.18 14.80 -16.04
C PRO A 72 9.66 14.92 -15.86
N MET A 73 9.15 16.16 -15.96
CA MET A 73 7.72 16.44 -15.82
C MET A 73 6.84 15.72 -16.87
N GLY A 74 5.55 15.59 -16.58
CA GLY A 74 4.52 15.21 -17.57
C GLY A 74 4.15 13.72 -17.60
N GLY A 75 4.89 12.87 -16.88
CA GLY A 75 4.47 11.50 -16.60
C GLY A 75 3.50 11.44 -15.39
N SER A 76 2.54 10.53 -15.42
CA SER A 76 1.71 10.20 -14.26
C SER A 76 1.28 8.74 -14.26
N THR A 77 1.11 8.19 -13.06
CA THR A 77 0.64 6.81 -12.83
C THR A 77 -0.46 6.86 -11.80
N VAL A 78 -1.66 6.41 -12.16
CA VAL A 78 -2.86 6.52 -11.31
C VAL A 78 -3.45 5.13 -11.08
N PRO A 79 -3.48 4.62 -9.83
CA PRO A 79 -4.20 3.41 -9.49
C PRO A 79 -5.69 3.69 -9.23
N MET A 80 -6.53 2.71 -9.53
CA MET A 80 -7.87 2.57 -8.97
C MET A 80 -7.96 1.21 -8.29
N MET A 81 -8.05 1.23 -6.96
CA MET A 81 -8.08 0.03 -6.12
C MET A 81 -9.51 -0.50 -6.00
N GLY A 82 -9.74 -1.74 -6.40
CA GLY A 82 -10.96 -2.49 -6.11
C GLY A 82 -10.75 -3.44 -4.91
N THR A 83 -11.72 -4.33 -4.68
CA THR A 83 -11.65 -5.35 -3.61
C THR A 83 -10.84 -6.59 -4.04
N GLU A 84 -10.92 -6.96 -5.32
CA GLU A 84 -10.29 -8.18 -5.87
C GLU A 84 -9.29 -7.89 -7.00
N ASP A 85 -9.29 -6.65 -7.52
CA ASP A 85 -8.38 -6.20 -8.57
C ASP A 85 -7.91 -4.75 -8.37
N VAL A 86 -6.85 -4.39 -9.09
CA VAL A 86 -6.35 -3.01 -9.20
C VAL A 86 -6.18 -2.64 -10.66
N MET A 87 -6.70 -1.48 -11.04
CA MET A 87 -6.51 -0.89 -12.36
C MET A 87 -5.42 0.18 -12.31
N TRP A 88 -4.58 0.25 -13.33
CA TRP A 88 -3.54 1.26 -13.46
C TRP A 88 -3.68 1.99 -14.78
N THR A 89 -3.59 3.32 -14.74
CA THR A 89 -3.43 4.16 -15.92
C THR A 89 -2.06 4.85 -15.86
N CYS A 90 -1.20 4.56 -16.83
CA CYS A 90 0.11 5.18 -16.98
C CYS A 90 0.07 6.16 -18.16
N LYS A 91 0.22 7.45 -17.89
CA LYS A 91 0.36 8.51 -18.89
C LYS A 91 1.84 8.88 -19.02
N PHE A 92 2.39 8.72 -20.22
CA PHE A 92 3.75 9.11 -20.54
C PHE A 92 3.82 10.61 -20.85
N ARG A 93 5.02 11.20 -20.73
CA ARG A 93 5.27 12.63 -21.04
C ARG A 93 4.83 13.01 -22.46
N ASN A 94 4.96 12.09 -23.42
CA ASN A 94 4.56 12.29 -24.82
C ASN A 94 3.03 12.13 -25.06
N GLY A 95 2.24 11.94 -24.01
CA GLY A 95 0.79 11.78 -24.09
C GLY A 95 0.31 10.35 -24.35
N VAL A 96 1.19 9.38 -24.58
CA VAL A 96 0.81 7.97 -24.70
C VAL A 96 0.19 7.50 -23.38
N ILE A 97 -0.93 6.79 -23.46
CA ILE A 97 -1.63 6.23 -22.30
C ILE A 97 -1.64 4.72 -22.41
N LYS A 98 -1.21 4.03 -21.34
CA LYS A 98 -1.36 2.58 -21.18
C LYS A 98 -2.27 2.29 -20.00
N ARG A 99 -3.12 1.28 -20.13
CA ARG A 99 -4.04 0.84 -19.06
C ARG A 99 -3.81 -0.63 -18.77
N PHE A 100 -3.82 -0.98 -17.50
CA PHE A 100 -3.61 -2.33 -17.01
C PHE A 100 -4.65 -2.66 -15.94
N LYS A 101 -4.91 -3.95 -15.76
CA LYS A 101 -5.76 -4.47 -14.70
C LYS A 101 -5.12 -5.76 -14.18
N PHE A 102 -4.94 -5.85 -12.87
CA PHE A 102 -4.32 -7.01 -12.22
C PHE A 102 -5.18 -7.51 -11.06
N PRO A 103 -5.39 -8.82 -10.90
CA PRO A 103 -6.00 -9.36 -9.69
C PRO A 103 -5.08 -9.16 -8.49
N ILE A 104 -5.64 -8.89 -7.31
CA ILE A 104 -4.89 -8.66 -6.06
C ILE A 104 -5.26 -9.64 -4.95
N ARG A 105 -6.45 -10.26 -5.02
CA ARG A 105 -6.96 -11.13 -3.96
C ARG A 105 -7.94 -12.15 -4.55
N THR A 106 -7.91 -13.37 -4.02
CA THR A 106 -8.82 -14.48 -4.42
C THR A 106 -9.84 -14.84 -3.35
N THR A 107 -9.81 -14.15 -2.20
CA THR A 107 -10.74 -14.30 -1.09
C THR A 107 -11.25 -12.93 -0.65
N PRO A 108 -12.47 -12.81 -0.11
CA PRO A 108 -12.98 -11.53 0.40
C PRO A 108 -12.12 -10.91 1.50
N GLU A 109 -12.24 -9.58 1.64
CA GLU A 109 -11.63 -8.85 2.73
C GLU A 109 -12.17 -9.32 4.09
N GLY A 110 -11.30 -9.47 5.09
CA GLY A 110 -11.67 -9.97 6.42
C GLY A 110 -11.75 -11.50 6.54
N GLU A 111 -11.69 -12.25 5.44
CA GLU A 111 -11.84 -13.72 5.45
C GLU A 111 -10.51 -14.50 5.40
N ALA A 112 -9.41 -13.92 5.93
CA ALA A 112 -8.16 -14.65 6.06
C ALA A 112 -8.32 -15.78 7.11
N ASN A 113 -7.75 -16.96 6.84
CA ASN A 113 -7.82 -18.08 7.78
C ASN A 113 -7.07 -17.75 9.09
N ALA A 114 -7.78 -17.82 10.21
CA ALA A 114 -7.25 -17.51 11.54
C ALA A 114 -6.51 -18.68 12.21
N TYR A 115 -6.61 -19.90 11.66
CA TYR A 115 -5.98 -21.12 12.21
C TYR A 115 -6.17 -21.30 13.73
N ALA A 116 -7.36 -20.99 14.27
CA ALA A 116 -7.60 -20.94 15.71
C ALA A 116 -7.32 -22.27 16.46
N ASP A 117 -7.42 -23.40 15.76
CA ASP A 117 -7.17 -24.72 16.31
C ASP A 117 -5.70 -25.16 16.25
N LEU A 118 -4.84 -24.45 15.50
CA LEU A 118 -3.40 -24.76 15.44
C LEU A 118 -2.71 -24.30 16.72
N LYS A 119 -2.36 -25.26 17.57
CA LYS A 119 -1.59 -25.05 18.80
C LYS A 119 -0.24 -25.73 18.67
N GLY A 120 0.82 -24.95 18.86
CA GLY A 120 2.18 -25.48 18.98
C GLY A 120 2.27 -26.42 20.19
N LYS A 121 2.98 -27.54 20.02
CA LYS A 121 3.16 -28.58 21.03
C LYS A 121 4.49 -28.41 21.75
N ASP A 122 5.57 -28.19 21.01
CA ASP A 122 6.93 -28.12 21.56
C ASP A 122 7.68 -26.88 21.02
N LEU A 123 8.00 -25.96 21.93
CA LEU A 123 8.71 -24.72 21.61
C LEU A 123 10.19 -24.94 21.26
N ASP A 124 10.77 -26.08 21.66
CA ASP A 124 12.18 -26.39 21.45
C ASP A 124 12.41 -27.23 20.17
N SER A 125 11.34 -27.68 19.51
CA SER A 125 11.39 -28.57 18.34
C SER A 125 11.98 -27.91 17.08
N GLY A 126 11.94 -26.57 17.00
CA GLY A 126 12.27 -25.82 15.79
C GLY A 126 11.22 -25.92 14.67
N LEU A 127 10.08 -26.57 14.92
CA LEU A 127 8.96 -26.69 13.98
C LEU A 127 7.97 -25.54 14.14
N LEU A 128 7.38 -25.07 13.03
CA LEU A 128 6.23 -24.17 13.03
C LEU A 128 4.94 -24.95 13.37
N SER A 129 3.89 -24.25 13.80
CA SER A 129 2.62 -24.89 14.22
C SER A 129 1.95 -25.75 13.13
N THR A 130 2.07 -25.36 11.86
CA THR A 130 1.59 -26.17 10.72
C THR A 130 2.48 -27.39 10.48
N GLN A 131 3.79 -27.23 10.58
CA GLN A 131 4.76 -28.32 10.41
C GLN A 131 4.58 -29.40 11.47
N GLU A 132 4.32 -29.03 12.73
CA GLU A 132 4.00 -29.99 13.79
C GLU A 132 2.66 -30.71 13.56
N ALA A 133 1.65 -29.99 13.05
CA ALA A 133 0.33 -30.57 12.74
C ALA A 133 0.43 -31.58 11.58
N ASP A 134 1.26 -31.28 10.58
CA ASP A 134 1.47 -32.11 9.40
C ASP A 134 2.50 -33.24 9.63
N GLY A 135 3.15 -33.29 10.80
CA GLY A 135 4.18 -34.29 11.11
C GLY A 135 5.47 -34.11 10.30
N TYR A 136 5.79 -32.87 9.92
CA TYR A 136 6.97 -32.53 9.14
C TYR A 136 8.26 -32.83 9.92
N VAL A 137 9.26 -33.35 9.21
CA VAL A 137 10.61 -33.58 9.75
C VAL A 137 11.55 -32.56 9.12
N LEU A 138 12.24 -31.77 9.95
CA LEU A 138 13.24 -30.80 9.49
C LEU A 138 14.34 -31.54 8.70
N VAL A 139 14.61 -31.07 7.48
CA VAL A 139 15.67 -31.63 6.64
C VAL A 139 16.99 -30.98 7.03
N ALA A 140 17.93 -31.78 7.53
CA ALA A 140 19.30 -31.34 7.76
C ALA A 140 20.08 -31.29 6.43
N PRO A 141 21.02 -30.34 6.26
CA PRO A 141 21.96 -30.37 5.13
C PRO A 141 22.68 -31.73 5.06
N SER A 142 22.79 -32.30 3.86
CA SER A 142 23.44 -33.60 3.65
C SER A 142 24.96 -33.55 3.85
N GLU A 143 25.55 -32.38 3.65
CA GLU A 143 26.96 -32.09 3.92
C GLU A 143 27.04 -30.70 4.57
N LEU A 144 27.88 -30.56 5.59
CA LEU A 144 28.23 -29.27 6.16
C LEU A 144 29.29 -28.63 5.27
N ALA A 145 29.01 -27.40 4.80
CA ALA A 145 29.96 -26.60 4.03
C ALA A 145 31.25 -26.30 4.81
#